data_AF-A0A934D8J0-F1
#
_entry.id   AF-A0A934D8J0-F1
#
_cell.length_a   1.000
_cell.length_b   1.000
_cell.length_c   1.000
_cell.angle_alpha   90.00
_cell.angle_beta   90.00
_cell.angle_gamma   90.00
#
_symmetry.space_group_name_H-M   'P 1'
#
loop_
_entity.id
_entity.type
_entity.pdbx_description
1 polymer ?
#
loop_
_entity_poly.entity_id
_entity_poly.type
_entity_poly.pdbx_seq_one_letter_code
_entity_poly.pdbx_strand_id
1 'polypeptide(L)'
;LPELKREIEMYEHLFGDIENIGIKAIDEVYVTQFGFKTVCRNGSVGLKEIEPKQLREYLPGHGKAAAFPKIKDDEKSIINYNIYLSWVLCMLNNKTLIDVAGDFARMLREYEAGGARSKMGRANKVLALLDASSRRQFIEKLTEILADDAANGEFFTELVVETDKMQADKFPYFLTLIKFKYTFIKSKN
;
A
#
# COMPACT_ATOMS: atom_id res chain seq x y z
N LEU A 1 13.91 17.79 5.71
CA LEU A 1 13.79 16.37 5.32
C LEU A 1 15.00 16.05 4.44
N PRO A 2 15.67 14.91 4.57
CA PRO A 2 16.76 14.58 3.65
C PRO A 2 16.13 14.43 2.27
N GLU A 3 16.43 15.37 1.38
CA GLU A 3 15.95 15.39 0.01
C GLU A 3 16.57 14.18 -0.70
N LEU A 4 15.77 13.14 -0.95
CA LEU A 4 16.09 12.15 -1.98
C LEU A 4 15.99 12.87 -3.32
N LYS A 5 17.14 13.14 -3.96
CA LYS A 5 17.24 14.08 -5.10
C LYS A 5 17.07 13.37 -6.44
N ARG A 6 17.27 12.05 -6.48
CA ARG A 6 17.27 11.27 -7.72
C ARG A 6 16.57 9.93 -7.53
N GLU A 7 15.84 9.53 -8.56
CA GLU A 7 15.10 8.25 -8.61
C GLU A 7 16.01 7.04 -8.33
N ILE A 8 17.29 7.12 -8.71
CA ILE A 8 18.29 6.07 -8.46
C ILE A 8 18.65 5.93 -6.97
N GLU A 9 18.67 7.02 -6.21
CA GLU A 9 18.95 7.01 -4.76
C GLU A 9 17.79 6.36 -4.00
N MET A 10 16.58 6.51 -4.53
CA MET A 10 15.39 5.86 -4.00
C MET A 10 15.33 4.38 -4.39
N TYR A 11 15.76 4.03 -5.61
CA TYR A 11 15.90 2.63 -6.03
C TYR A 11 16.93 1.88 -5.18
N GLU A 12 18.11 2.45 -4.94
CA GLU A 12 19.11 1.88 -4.04
C GLU A 12 18.59 1.75 -2.59
N HIS A 13 17.83 2.73 -2.10
CA HIS A 13 17.24 2.69 -0.76
C HIS A 13 16.12 1.64 -0.59
N LEU A 14 15.33 1.40 -1.65
CA LEU A 14 14.18 0.49 -1.62
C LEU A 14 14.53 -0.94 -2.09
N PHE A 15 15.53 -1.09 -2.96
CA PHE A 15 15.81 -2.31 -3.72
C PHE A 15 17.29 -2.69 -3.80
N GLY A 16 18.19 -2.01 -3.07
CA GLY A 16 19.65 -2.17 -3.18
C GLY A 16 20.20 -3.59 -3.02
N ASP A 17 19.40 -4.54 -2.52
CA ASP A 17 19.77 -5.95 -2.33
C ASP A 17 19.08 -6.93 -3.30
N ILE A 18 18.31 -6.47 -4.30
CA ILE A 18 17.62 -7.37 -5.24
C ILE A 18 18.48 -7.53 -6.51
N GLU A 19 19.29 -8.59 -6.54
CA GLU A 19 19.96 -9.03 -7.78
C GLU A 19 18.93 -9.36 -8.87
N ASN A 20 19.19 -8.89 -10.10
CA ASN A 20 18.44 -9.19 -11.34
C ASN A 20 17.00 -8.67 -11.47
N ILE A 21 16.79 -7.35 -11.46
CA ILE A 21 15.61 -6.77 -12.13
C ILE A 21 15.96 -6.53 -13.60
N GLY A 22 15.46 -7.40 -14.49
CA GLY A 22 15.68 -7.28 -15.93
C GLY A 22 15.06 -6.00 -16.52
N ILE A 23 15.85 -5.21 -17.24
CA ILE A 23 15.48 -3.93 -17.88
C ILE A 23 14.15 -4.00 -18.69
N LYS A 24 13.84 -5.16 -19.28
CA LYS A 24 12.59 -5.39 -20.03
C LYS A 24 11.34 -5.40 -19.16
N ALA A 25 11.45 -5.89 -17.94
CA ALA A 25 10.32 -5.93 -17.01
C ALA A 25 9.96 -4.53 -16.49
N ILE A 26 10.93 -3.62 -16.44
CA ILE A 26 10.69 -2.21 -16.14
C ILE A 26 9.90 -1.55 -17.29
N ASP A 27 10.30 -1.80 -18.54
CA ASP A 27 9.68 -1.21 -19.75
C ASP A 27 8.21 -1.65 -19.94
N GLU A 28 7.85 -2.91 -19.62
CA GLU A 28 6.46 -3.39 -19.69
C GLU A 28 5.53 -2.73 -18.65
N VAL A 29 6.07 -2.28 -17.52
CA VAL A 29 5.28 -1.77 -16.39
C VAL A 29 5.27 -0.24 -16.36
N TYR A 30 6.33 0.41 -16.83
CA TYR A 30 6.42 1.86 -17.05
C TYR A 30 5.70 2.33 -18.32
N VAL A 31 4.60 1.67 -18.71
CA VAL A 31 3.62 2.30 -19.59
C VAL A 31 2.83 3.30 -18.76
N THR A 32 3.43 4.47 -18.57
CA THR A 32 2.84 5.62 -17.87
C THR A 32 1.52 6.02 -18.52
N GLN A 33 0.58 6.57 -17.75
CA GLN A 33 -0.73 7.01 -18.28
C GLN A 33 -0.61 7.97 -19.49
N PHE A 34 0.49 8.73 -19.53
CA PHE A 34 0.90 9.57 -20.66
C PHE A 34 2.17 8.98 -21.28
N GLY A 35 2.24 8.79 -22.60
CA GLY A 35 3.48 8.32 -23.24
C GLY A 35 4.66 9.24 -22.94
N PHE A 36 5.87 8.70 -22.75
CA PHE A 36 7.09 9.42 -22.33
C PHE A 36 7.28 10.78 -23.05
N LYS A 37 7.04 10.80 -24.37
CA LYS A 37 7.10 12.00 -25.22
C LYS A 37 6.12 13.11 -24.83
N THR A 38 4.94 12.76 -24.32
CA THR A 38 3.93 13.69 -23.81
C THR A 38 4.36 14.31 -22.49
N VAL A 39 5.02 13.53 -21.63
CA VAL A 39 5.47 14.00 -20.32
C VAL A 39 6.69 14.92 -20.44
N CYS A 40 7.62 14.61 -21.36
CA CYS A 40 8.74 15.50 -21.68
C CYS A 40 8.32 16.83 -22.31
N ARG A 41 7.15 16.90 -22.98
CA ARG A 41 6.63 18.15 -23.57
C ARG A 41 6.15 19.17 -22.54
N ASN A 42 5.86 18.73 -21.31
CA ASN A 42 5.33 19.59 -20.25
C ASN A 42 6.42 20.21 -19.36
N GLY A 43 7.72 20.05 -19.69
CA GLY A 43 8.83 20.75 -19.03
C GLY A 43 9.28 20.17 -17.69
N SER A 44 8.48 19.32 -17.05
CA SER A 44 8.86 18.50 -15.89
C SER A 44 7.97 17.26 -15.84
N VAL A 45 8.58 16.08 -15.63
CA VAL A 45 7.83 14.85 -15.34
C VAL A 45 7.53 14.84 -13.84
N GLY A 46 6.28 15.11 -13.47
CA GLY A 46 5.86 14.96 -12.08
C GLY A 46 5.61 13.50 -11.73
N LEU A 47 5.65 13.18 -10.44
CA LEU A 47 5.41 11.83 -9.93
C LEU A 47 4.00 11.31 -10.31
N LYS A 48 3.01 12.20 -10.45
CA LYS A 48 1.65 11.85 -10.87
C LYS A 48 1.60 11.36 -12.32
N GLU A 49 2.43 11.94 -13.18
CA GLU A 49 2.44 11.66 -14.60
C GLU A 49 3.08 10.28 -14.92
N ILE A 50 3.86 9.74 -13.97
CA ILE A 50 4.43 8.40 -14.04
C ILE A 50 3.64 7.35 -13.23
N GLU A 51 2.41 7.67 -12.79
CA GLU A 51 1.52 6.71 -12.13
C GLU A 51 1.35 5.46 -13.02
N PRO A 52 1.65 4.25 -12.51
CA PRO A 52 1.41 3.03 -13.26
C PRO A 52 -0.09 2.86 -13.51
N LYS A 53 -0.49 2.70 -14.78
CA LYS A 53 -1.90 2.71 -15.19
C LYS A 53 -2.80 1.74 -14.39
N GLN A 54 -2.28 0.55 -14.10
CA GLN A 54 -3.02 -0.49 -13.37
C GLN A 54 -3.07 -0.27 -11.86
N LEU A 55 -2.23 0.62 -11.30
CA LEU A 55 -2.25 0.94 -9.87
C LEU A 55 -3.59 1.53 -9.44
N ARG A 56 -4.25 2.26 -10.36
CA ARG A 56 -5.52 2.92 -10.10
C ARG A 56 -6.63 1.98 -9.64
N GLU A 57 -6.59 0.71 -10.04
CA GLU A 57 -7.55 -0.32 -9.61
C GLU A 57 -7.45 -0.64 -8.12
N TYR A 58 -6.30 -0.36 -7.51
CA TYR A 58 -6.02 -0.64 -6.10
C TYR A 58 -6.08 0.60 -5.20
N LEU A 59 -6.40 1.77 -5.76
CA LEU A 59 -6.64 2.99 -4.97
C LEU A 59 -8.14 3.11 -4.69
N PRO A 60 -8.55 3.40 -3.44
CA PRO A 60 -9.96 3.65 -3.14
C PRO A 60 -10.42 4.94 -3.84
N GLY A 61 -11.59 4.94 -4.46
CA GLY A 61 -12.10 6.10 -5.20
C GLY A 61 -13.61 6.10 -5.42
N HIS A 62 -14.24 7.28 -5.36
CA HIS A 62 -15.65 7.54 -5.71
C HIS A 62 -16.67 6.48 -5.24
N GLY A 63 -16.56 6.02 -3.98
CA GLY A 63 -17.49 5.03 -3.41
C GLY A 63 -17.31 3.60 -3.91
N LYS A 64 -16.24 3.29 -4.65
CA LYS A 64 -15.83 1.93 -5.00
C LYS A 64 -14.67 1.46 -4.12
N ALA A 65 -14.78 0.23 -3.65
CA ALA A 65 -13.69 -0.47 -2.99
C ALA A 65 -12.54 -0.74 -3.98
N ALA A 66 -11.32 -0.60 -3.50
CA ALA A 66 -10.11 -0.96 -4.25
C ALA A 66 -10.03 -2.47 -4.45
N ALA A 67 -9.51 -2.93 -5.60
CA ALA A 67 -9.18 -4.33 -5.79
C ALA A 67 -8.12 -4.81 -4.78
N PHE A 68 -8.07 -6.11 -4.53
CA PHE A 68 -6.93 -6.73 -3.82
C PHE A 68 -5.83 -7.08 -4.83
N PRO A 69 -4.57 -6.75 -4.53
CA PRO A 69 -3.44 -7.21 -5.34
C PRO A 69 -3.46 -8.74 -5.44
N LYS A 70 -3.18 -9.26 -6.64
CA LYS A 70 -2.96 -10.69 -6.83
C LYS A 70 -1.47 -10.91 -7.01
N ILE A 71 -0.78 -11.21 -5.91
CA ILE A 71 0.66 -11.43 -5.91
C ILE A 71 0.91 -12.93 -6.04
N LYS A 72 1.50 -13.33 -7.16
CA LYS A 72 1.97 -14.70 -7.41
C LYS A 72 3.48 -14.75 -7.21
N ASP A 73 3.99 -15.95 -6.96
CA ASP A 73 5.42 -16.23 -6.87
C ASP A 73 6.05 -16.39 -8.27
N ASP A 74 5.89 -15.35 -9.09
CA ASP A 74 6.52 -15.24 -10.40
C ASP A 74 7.19 -13.87 -10.54
N GLU A 75 8.28 -13.83 -11.30
CA GLU A 75 9.13 -12.64 -11.46
C GLU A 75 8.33 -11.40 -11.86
N LYS A 76 7.39 -11.54 -12.81
CA LYS A 76 6.57 -10.43 -13.31
C LYS A 76 5.62 -9.89 -12.23
N SER A 77 4.98 -10.78 -11.47
CA SER A 77 4.10 -10.39 -10.36
C SER A 77 4.86 -9.66 -9.25
N ILE A 78 6.08 -10.10 -8.93
CA ILE A 78 6.95 -9.47 -7.93
C ILE A 78 7.42 -8.09 -8.39
N ILE A 79 7.85 -7.96 -9.66
CA ILE A 79 8.28 -6.68 -10.24
C ILE A 79 7.12 -5.67 -10.24
N ASN A 80 5.93 -6.07 -10.70
CA ASN A 80 4.73 -5.23 -10.65
C ASN A 80 4.44 -4.73 -9.23
N TYR A 81 4.46 -5.64 -8.26
CA TYR A 81 4.25 -5.31 -6.85
C TYR A 81 5.27 -4.27 -6.38
N ASN A 82 6.55 -4.45 -6.66
CA ASN A 82 7.62 -3.54 -6.26
C ASN A 82 7.48 -2.15 -6.89
N ILE A 83 7.13 -2.07 -8.18
CA ILE A 83 6.93 -0.80 -8.88
C ILE A 83 5.74 -0.04 -8.29
N TYR A 84 4.61 -0.72 -8.11
CA TYR A 84 3.41 -0.13 -7.50
C TYR A 84 3.67 0.31 -6.07
N LEU A 85 4.33 -0.52 -5.27
CA LEU A 85 4.71 -0.21 -3.91
C LEU A 85 5.61 1.03 -3.86
N SER A 86 6.64 1.10 -4.70
CA SER A 86 7.52 2.27 -4.81
C SER A 86 6.73 3.54 -5.01
N TRP A 87 5.85 3.54 -6.00
CA TRP A 87 5.09 4.72 -6.35
C TRP A 87 4.15 5.16 -5.20
N VAL A 88 3.49 4.21 -4.53
CA VAL A 88 2.67 4.50 -3.33
C VAL A 88 3.51 5.09 -2.20
N LEU A 89 4.73 4.57 -1.96
CA LEU A 89 5.66 5.11 -0.97
C LEU A 89 6.06 6.55 -1.31
N CYS A 90 6.36 6.84 -2.58
CA CYS A 90 6.67 8.20 -3.05
C CYS A 90 5.50 9.15 -2.85
N MET A 91 4.26 8.71 -3.12
CA MET A 91 3.08 9.56 -2.96
C MET A 91 2.77 9.85 -1.49
N LEU A 92 3.04 8.90 -0.60
CA LEU A 92 2.94 9.13 0.84
C LEU A 92 3.99 10.13 1.32
N ASN A 93 5.25 9.98 0.88
CA ASN A 93 6.38 10.83 1.25
C ASN A 93 6.49 11.10 2.77
N ASN A 94 6.18 10.09 3.58
CA ASN A 94 6.19 10.19 5.04
C ASN A 94 6.65 8.85 5.63
N LYS A 95 7.90 8.81 6.09
CA LYS A 95 8.53 7.60 6.62
C LYS A 95 7.77 7.01 7.81
N THR A 96 7.32 7.85 8.73
CA THR A 96 6.54 7.40 9.90
C THR A 96 5.26 6.69 9.48
N LEU A 97 4.50 7.26 8.54
CA LEU A 97 3.28 6.61 8.02
C LEU A 97 3.59 5.31 7.26
N ILE A 98 4.74 5.24 6.58
CA ILE A 98 5.18 4.04 5.87
C ILE A 98 5.49 2.91 6.86
N ASP A 99 6.18 3.22 7.96
CA ASP A 99 6.54 2.27 9.01
C ASP A 99 5.26 1.78 9.72
N VAL A 100 4.39 2.70 10.13
CA VAL A 100 3.07 2.42 10.73
C VAL A 100 2.22 1.52 9.83
N ALA A 101 2.18 1.77 8.52
CA ALA A 101 1.45 0.91 7.59
C ALA A 101 2.00 -0.53 7.55
N GLY A 102 3.30 -0.70 7.73
CA GLY A 102 3.96 -1.99 7.80
C GLY A 102 3.67 -2.75 9.09
N ASP A 103 3.77 -2.07 10.23
CA ASP A 103 3.38 -2.63 11.53
C ASP A 103 1.92 -3.06 11.52
N PHE A 104 1.05 -2.22 10.97
CA PHE A 104 -0.37 -2.52 10.93
C PHE A 104 -0.69 -3.73 10.05
N ALA A 105 -0.06 -3.84 8.88
CA ALA A 105 -0.23 -5.01 8.02
C ALA A 105 0.19 -6.32 8.72
N ARG A 106 1.25 -6.30 9.54
CA ARG A 106 1.65 -7.44 10.37
C ARG A 106 0.61 -7.75 11.44
N MET A 107 0.16 -6.73 12.17
CA MET A 107 -0.83 -6.92 13.23
C MET A 107 -2.16 -7.46 12.72
N LEU A 108 -2.63 -6.99 11.56
CA LEU A 108 -3.83 -7.53 10.92
C LEU A 108 -3.67 -9.02 10.56
N ARG A 109 -2.46 -9.42 10.16
CA ARG A 109 -2.18 -10.82 9.85
C ARG A 109 -2.17 -11.69 11.11
N GLU A 110 -1.59 -11.19 12.20
CA GLU A 110 -1.58 -11.86 13.50
C GLU A 110 -3.00 -12.00 14.07
N TYR A 111 -3.79 -10.93 14.02
CA TYR A 111 -5.20 -10.94 14.39
C TYR A 111 -5.98 -12.00 13.61
N GLU A 112 -5.84 -12.03 12.27
CA GLU A 112 -6.46 -13.03 11.40
C GLU A 112 -6.05 -14.47 11.78
N ALA A 113 -4.77 -14.68 12.13
CA ALA A 113 -4.22 -16.00 12.45
C ALA A 113 -4.58 -16.50 13.86
N GLY A 114 -4.76 -15.61 14.84
CA GLY A 114 -4.84 -15.93 16.27
C GLY A 114 -6.14 -16.61 16.76
N GLY A 115 -7.01 -17.13 15.89
CA GLY A 115 -8.31 -17.67 16.29
C GLY A 115 -8.72 -18.95 15.56
N ALA A 116 -8.50 -20.13 16.16
CA ALA A 116 -8.85 -21.42 15.56
C ALA A 116 -10.37 -21.61 15.34
N ARG A 117 -11.22 -21.01 16.19
CA ARG A 117 -12.71 -21.11 16.12
C ARG A 117 -13.40 -19.99 15.34
N SER A 118 -12.71 -18.88 15.05
CA SER A 118 -13.28 -17.68 14.41
C SER A 118 -12.48 -17.15 13.22
N LYS A 119 -11.54 -17.94 12.69
CA LYS A 119 -10.62 -17.58 11.59
C LYS A 119 -11.35 -16.91 10.41
N MET A 120 -12.50 -17.45 10.01
CA MET A 120 -13.30 -16.89 8.91
C MET A 120 -13.92 -15.53 9.27
N GLY A 121 -14.41 -15.36 10.50
CA GLY A 121 -14.97 -14.09 10.98
C GLY A 121 -13.90 -12.99 11.07
N ARG A 122 -12.72 -13.32 11.60
CA ARG A 122 -11.59 -12.38 11.67
C ARG A 122 -11.07 -12.00 10.29
N ALA A 123 -10.92 -12.97 9.39
CA ALA A 123 -10.57 -12.69 8.00
C ALA A 123 -11.56 -11.74 7.33
N ASN A 124 -12.87 -11.95 7.53
CA ASN A 124 -13.90 -11.07 6.98
C ASN A 124 -13.81 -9.64 7.54
N LYS A 125 -13.50 -9.47 8.84
CA LYS A 125 -13.28 -8.15 9.45
C LYS A 125 -12.07 -7.44 8.86
N VAL A 126 -10.95 -8.15 8.68
CA VAL A 126 -9.75 -7.60 8.04
C VAL A 126 -10.05 -7.19 6.59
N LEU A 127 -10.76 -8.02 5.83
CA LEU A 127 -11.16 -7.70 4.46
C LEU A 127 -12.07 -6.46 4.41
N ALA A 128 -13.08 -6.39 5.29
CA ALA A 128 -13.99 -5.25 5.35
C ALA A 128 -13.26 -3.93 5.70
N LEU A 129 -12.26 -3.99 6.58
CA LEU A 129 -11.38 -2.87 6.89
C LEU A 129 -10.57 -2.43 5.65
N LEU A 130 -9.94 -3.37 4.95
CA LEU A 130 -9.11 -3.09 3.77
C LEU A 130 -9.91 -2.73 2.50
N ASP A 131 -11.23 -2.92 2.52
CA ASP A 131 -12.18 -2.47 1.49
C ASP A 131 -12.84 -1.12 1.81
N ALA A 132 -12.47 -0.49 2.93
CA ALA A 132 -12.95 0.84 3.25
C ALA A 132 -12.66 1.84 2.11
N SER A 133 -13.66 2.65 1.78
CA SER A 133 -13.54 3.67 0.72
C SER A 133 -13.28 5.08 1.25
N SER A 134 -13.28 5.25 2.58
CA SER A 134 -13.08 6.53 3.26
C SER A 134 -12.47 6.35 4.64
N ARG A 135 -11.85 7.41 5.18
CA ARG A 135 -11.31 7.45 6.55
C ARG A 135 -12.34 7.03 7.59
N ARG A 136 -13.57 7.54 7.44
CA ARG A 136 -14.68 7.23 8.34
C ARG A 136 -14.98 5.72 8.35
N GLN A 137 -15.18 5.12 7.17
CA GLN A 137 -15.45 3.69 7.07
C GLN A 137 -14.29 2.85 7.63
N PHE A 138 -13.06 3.27 7.39
CA PHE A 138 -11.88 2.59 7.91
C PHE A 138 -11.85 2.61 9.43
N ILE A 139 -12.10 3.76 10.08
CA ILE A 139 -12.15 3.87 11.55
C ILE A 139 -13.30 3.05 12.13
N GLU A 140 -14.49 3.09 11.51
CA GLU A 140 -15.65 2.29 11.91
C GLU A 140 -15.29 0.79 11.90
N LYS A 141 -14.66 0.29 10.82
CA LYS A 141 -14.24 -1.12 10.70
C LYS A 141 -13.08 -1.49 11.62
N LEU A 142 -12.16 -0.56 11.89
CA LEU A 142 -11.07 -0.79 12.83
C LEU A 142 -11.59 -0.95 14.26
N THR A 143 -12.63 -0.19 14.62
CA THR A 143 -13.27 -0.28 15.94
C THR A 143 -13.89 -1.66 16.17
N GLU A 144 -14.43 -2.29 15.11
CA GLU A 144 -14.95 -3.68 15.17
C GLU A 144 -13.84 -4.72 15.43
N ILE A 145 -12.59 -4.44 15.03
CA ILE A 145 -11.42 -5.30 15.29
C ILE A 145 -10.90 -5.04 16.71
N LEU A 146 -10.83 -3.77 17.13
CA LEU A 146 -10.43 -3.37 18.49
C LEU A 146 -11.26 -4.07 19.57
N ALA A 147 -12.57 -4.16 19.37
CA ALA A 147 -13.48 -4.82 20.31
C ALA A 147 -13.18 -6.33 20.50
N ASP A 148 -12.59 -6.98 19.49
CA ASP A 148 -12.24 -8.40 19.53
C ASP A 148 -10.82 -8.66 20.04
N ASP A 149 -9.93 -7.67 19.94
CA ASP A 149 -8.50 -7.81 20.17
C ASP A 149 -7.98 -6.72 21.10
N ALA A 150 -8.50 -6.74 22.32
CA ALA A 150 -8.13 -5.79 23.37
C ALA A 150 -6.62 -5.83 23.72
N ALA A 151 -5.94 -6.95 23.47
CA ALA A 151 -4.50 -7.08 23.71
C ALA A 151 -3.67 -6.13 22.85
N ASN A 152 -4.15 -5.82 21.63
CA ASN A 152 -3.52 -4.88 20.71
C ASN A 152 -4.22 -3.51 20.68
N GLY A 153 -5.03 -3.22 21.71
CA GLY A 153 -5.91 -2.04 21.74
C GLY A 153 -5.18 -0.70 21.67
N GLU A 154 -4.02 -0.58 22.31
CA GLU A 154 -3.21 0.65 22.29
C GLU A 154 -2.70 0.96 20.89
N PHE A 155 -2.15 -0.04 20.20
CA PHE A 155 -1.67 0.10 18.82
C PHE A 155 -2.80 0.50 17.86
N PHE A 156 -3.96 -0.16 17.93
CA PHE A 156 -5.10 0.21 17.08
C PHE A 156 -5.65 1.60 17.40
N THR A 157 -5.57 2.03 18.66
CA THR A 157 -5.94 3.40 19.07
C THR A 157 -4.99 4.43 18.47
N GLU A 158 -3.68 4.17 18.54
CA GLU A 158 -2.65 5.03 17.91
C GLU A 158 -2.88 5.12 16.39
N LEU A 159 -3.25 4.01 15.75
CA LEU A 159 -3.57 4.00 14.33
C LEU A 159 -4.79 4.86 13.96
N VAL A 160 -5.84 4.88 14.80
CA VAL A 160 -6.98 5.78 14.61
C VAL A 160 -6.51 7.23 14.67
N VAL A 161 -5.66 7.56 15.64
CA VAL A 161 -5.10 8.91 15.82
C VAL A 161 -4.27 9.33 14.61
N GLU A 162 -3.39 8.47 14.11
CA GLU A 162 -2.57 8.76 12.92
C GLU A 162 -3.42 8.88 11.65
N THR A 163 -4.46 8.06 11.51
CA THR A 163 -5.38 8.12 10.37
C THR A 163 -6.24 9.39 10.38
N ASP A 164 -6.66 9.85 11.55
CA ASP A 164 -7.47 11.06 11.71
C ASP A 164 -6.66 12.33 11.39
N LYS A 165 -5.42 12.41 11.91
CA LYS A 165 -4.47 13.51 11.65
C LYS A 165 -3.99 13.57 10.20
N MET A 166 -4.11 12.48 9.46
CA MET A 166 -3.62 12.39 8.09
C MET A 166 -4.36 13.34 7.15
N GLN A 167 -3.62 13.99 6.26
CA GLN A 167 -4.22 14.78 5.18
C GLN A 167 -5.12 13.91 4.29
N ALA A 168 -6.25 14.48 3.86
CA ALA A 168 -7.30 13.71 3.17
C ALA A 168 -6.83 13.05 1.86
N ASP A 169 -5.89 13.67 1.15
CA ASP A 169 -5.30 13.17 -0.10
C ASP A 169 -4.28 12.05 0.13
N LYS A 170 -3.73 11.90 1.34
CA LYS A 170 -2.77 10.85 1.70
C LYS A 170 -3.42 9.53 2.09
N PHE A 171 -4.65 9.59 2.59
CA PHE A 171 -5.37 8.41 3.08
C PHE A 171 -5.51 7.29 2.03
N PRO A 172 -5.89 7.57 0.76
CA PRO A 172 -5.96 6.53 -0.27
C PRO A 172 -4.65 5.75 -0.43
N TYR A 173 -3.51 6.46 -0.45
CA TYR A 173 -2.19 5.84 -0.58
C TYR A 173 -1.81 5.04 0.66
N PHE A 174 -2.15 5.53 1.85
CA PHE A 174 -1.90 4.82 3.10
C PHE A 174 -2.67 3.50 3.16
N LEU A 175 -3.97 3.53 2.84
CA LEU A 175 -4.79 2.33 2.82
C LEU A 175 -4.31 1.31 1.77
N THR A 176 -3.96 1.79 0.57
CA THR A 176 -3.37 0.93 -0.46
C THR A 176 -2.05 0.32 -0.01
N LEU A 177 -1.19 1.08 0.68
CA LEU A 177 0.07 0.57 1.21
C LEU A 177 -0.15 -0.58 2.20
N ILE A 178 -1.08 -0.41 3.15
CA ILE A 178 -1.46 -1.47 4.10
C ILE A 178 -1.96 -2.70 3.35
N LYS A 179 -2.87 -2.51 2.39
CA LYS A 179 -3.47 -3.59 1.58
C LYS A 179 -2.41 -4.37 0.81
N PHE A 180 -1.41 -3.69 0.26
CA PHE A 180 -0.28 -4.28 -0.46
C PHE A 180 0.59 -5.11 0.47
N LYS A 181 1.05 -4.52 1.58
CA LYS A 181 1.93 -5.19 2.54
C LYS A 181 1.25 -6.41 3.17
N TYR A 182 -0.02 -6.28 3.57
CA TYR A 182 -0.81 -7.38 4.13
C TYR A 182 -0.93 -8.55 3.13
N THR A 183 -1.30 -8.24 1.89
CA THR A 183 -1.41 -9.25 0.83
C THR A 183 -0.10 -9.97 0.57
N PHE A 184 1.01 -9.23 0.55
CA PHE A 184 2.35 -9.80 0.36
C PHE A 184 2.79 -10.70 1.53
N ILE A 185 2.52 -10.29 2.78
CA ILE A 185 2.77 -11.14 3.96
C ILE A 185 1.92 -12.43 3.87
N LYS A 186 0.68 -12.30 3.42
CA LYS A 186 -0.24 -13.43 3.27
C LYS A 186 0.12 -14.35 2.10
N SER A 187 0.75 -13.86 1.03
CA SER A 187 1.18 -14.72 -0.08
C SER A 187 2.44 -15.53 0.23
N LYS A 188 3.23 -15.13 1.23
CA LYS A 188 4.46 -15.82 1.67
C LYS A 188 4.24 -16.89 2.74
N ASN A 189 3.03 -17.00 3.31
CA ASN A 189 2.66 -17.94 4.37
C ASN A 189 1.46 -18.80 3.97
#